data_AF-A0AAI8VRP7-F1
#
_entry.id   AF-A0AAI8VRP7-F1
#
_cell.length_a   1.000
_cell.length_b   1.000
_cell.length_c   1.000
_cell.angle_alpha   90.00
_cell.angle_beta   90.00
_cell.angle_gamma   90.00
#
_symmetry.space_group_name_H-M   'P 1'
#
loop_
_entity.id
_entity.type
_entity.pdbx_description
1 polymer ?
#
loop_
_entity_poly.entity_id
_entity_poly.type
_entity_poly.pdbx_seq_one_letter_code
_entity_poly.pdbx_strand_id
1 'polypeptide(L)'
;MSFHRRRNQPRSGTPLFRRIASSKSLFHALPLLRLFTNLKVLNIRFDEVDHCSLYDGESESIRPQELRYYTLIIVFKCLLGTWSGEWQKQLEVELKIREQGDEAIVEPADTQPTIPIKLKTLTISRIDAYDDTRLTSSRDFHQVIESPNLRELKMFTNENLMKSDDETGRYTFFECLPMTWLNPRIAQNLRTLSLYTSDYWGWDPKMDFRQANPGSASSFPNLKVLALGNYVFSHQWQVDWLASLGSDNGDGGFRELYLDDCPIMWFARSWKPLDTTVTVCLTSDGDQVRFSNDGYSRKEDVISGGDDLQLGYTETPFGLR
;
A
#
# COMPACT_ATOMS: atom_id res chain seq x y z
N MET A 1 16.55 7.50 -14.09
CA MET A 1 17.14 7.92 -12.79
C MET A 1 17.79 6.69 -12.17
N SER A 2 19.13 6.66 -12.07
CA SER A 2 19.88 5.47 -11.64
C SER A 2 20.07 5.49 -10.12
N PHE A 3 19.52 4.50 -9.42
CA PHE A 3 19.88 4.23 -8.03
C PHE A 3 21.15 3.36 -8.03
N HIS A 4 22.32 4.01 -7.99
CA HIS A 4 23.56 3.32 -7.68
C HIS A 4 23.58 2.93 -6.20
N ARG A 5 23.48 1.63 -5.94
CA ARG A 5 23.69 1.00 -4.63
C ARG A 5 25.17 1.13 -4.23
N ARG A 6 25.56 2.27 -3.66
CA ARG A 6 26.85 2.39 -2.95
C ARG A 6 26.71 1.75 -1.58
N ARG A 7 27.36 0.58 -1.39
CA ARG A 7 27.70 0.04 -0.07
C ARG A 7 28.62 1.05 0.63
N ASN A 8 28.08 1.87 1.51
CA ASN A 8 28.87 2.65 2.47
C ASN A 8 28.84 1.94 3.82
N GLN A 9 30.01 1.49 4.28
CA GLN A 9 30.26 1.15 5.67
C GLN A 9 29.95 2.37 6.57
N PRO A 10 29.46 2.17 7.81
CA PRO A 10 29.10 3.27 8.68
C PRO A 10 30.37 4.00 9.15
N ARG A 11 30.56 5.23 8.68
CA ARG A 11 31.49 6.18 9.32
C ARG A 11 30.81 6.71 10.57
N SER A 12 31.41 6.39 11.71
CA SER A 12 31.13 6.98 13.02
C SER A 12 31.17 8.52 12.93
N GLY A 13 30.08 9.19 13.32
CA GLY A 13 30.14 10.61 13.69
C GLY A 13 29.18 11.59 13.02
N THR A 14 28.02 11.18 12.51
CA THR A 14 26.93 12.15 12.24
C THR A 14 26.02 12.29 13.46
N PRO A 15 25.68 13.52 13.88
CA PRO A 15 24.89 13.73 15.08
C PRO A 15 23.48 13.16 14.87
N LEU A 16 23.09 12.29 15.80
CA LEU A 16 21.74 11.79 15.96
C LEU A 16 20.77 12.99 15.92
N PHE A 17 20.02 13.13 14.81
CA PHE A 17 18.79 13.89 14.84
C PHE A 17 17.97 13.32 16.00
N ARG A 18 17.75 14.17 17.01
CA ARG A 18 17.12 13.83 18.28
C ARG A 18 15.72 13.28 17.99
N ARG A 19 15.61 11.95 17.95
CA ARG A 19 14.37 11.21 17.69
C ARG A 19 13.54 11.20 18.97
N ILE A 20 12.93 12.33 19.31
CA ILE A 20 12.02 12.44 20.47
C ILE A 20 10.86 13.37 20.09
N ALA A 21 9.96 12.85 19.27
CA ALA A 21 8.56 13.24 19.31
C ALA A 21 7.83 11.98 19.79
N SER A 22 7.16 12.06 20.94
CA SER A 22 6.31 10.97 21.40
C SER A 22 5.20 10.73 20.37
N SER A 23 4.70 9.50 20.23
CA SER A 23 3.52 9.20 19.40
C SER A 23 2.35 10.16 19.70
N LYS A 24 2.18 10.51 20.98
CA LYS A 24 1.26 11.55 21.47
C LYS A 24 1.45 12.90 20.76
N SER A 25 2.68 13.43 20.72
CA SER A 25 2.97 14.71 20.05
C SER A 25 2.70 14.69 18.54
N LEU A 26 2.90 13.52 17.89
CA LEU A 26 2.54 13.34 16.48
C LEU A 26 1.02 13.46 16.28
N PHE A 27 0.22 12.78 17.12
CA PHE A 27 -1.24 12.82 17.01
C PHE A 27 -1.84 14.20 17.29
N HIS A 28 -1.21 15.02 18.12
CA HIS A 28 -1.60 16.43 18.26
C HIS A 28 -1.19 17.30 17.08
N ALA A 29 -0.09 16.97 16.39
CA ALA A 29 0.41 17.74 15.26
C ALA A 29 -0.28 17.40 13.93
N LEU A 30 -0.66 16.13 13.71
CA LEU A 30 -1.28 15.67 12.46
C LEU A 30 -2.53 16.47 12.05
N PRO A 31 -3.46 16.82 12.97
CA PRO A 31 -4.61 17.67 12.65
C PRO A 31 -4.25 19.04 12.07
N LEU A 32 -3.04 19.56 12.32
CA LEU A 32 -2.57 20.83 11.75
C LEU A 32 -2.37 20.74 10.23
N LEU A 33 -2.39 19.53 9.64
CA LEU A 33 -2.41 19.32 8.19
C LEU A 33 -3.52 20.13 7.51
N ARG A 34 -4.66 20.34 8.18
CA ARG A 34 -5.79 21.12 7.65
C ARG A 34 -5.48 22.58 7.35
N LEU A 35 -4.41 23.13 7.95
CA LEU A 35 -3.99 24.51 7.72
C LEU A 35 -3.30 24.69 6.36
N PHE A 36 -2.90 23.60 5.71
CA PHE A 36 -2.21 23.63 4.42
C PHE A 36 -3.20 23.44 3.25
N THR A 37 -4.11 24.39 3.07
CA THR A 37 -5.19 24.32 2.06
C THR A 37 -4.70 24.19 0.61
N ASN A 38 -3.47 24.64 0.32
CA ASN A 38 -2.83 24.53 -0.99
C ASN A 38 -1.93 23.30 -1.16
N LEU A 39 -1.91 22.37 -0.19
CA LEU A 39 -1.10 21.16 -0.25
C LEU A 39 -1.44 20.31 -1.48
N LYS A 40 -0.44 20.01 -2.30
CA LYS A 40 -0.57 19.19 -3.52
C LYS A 40 0.11 17.84 -3.42
N VAL A 41 1.15 17.74 -2.60
CA VAL A 41 1.97 16.54 -2.46
C VAL A 41 2.06 16.21 -0.99
N LEU A 42 1.66 14.99 -0.63
CA LEU A 42 1.78 14.48 0.72
C LEU A 42 2.61 13.21 0.70
N ASN A 43 3.70 13.22 1.45
CA ASN A 43 4.59 12.07 1.60
C ASN A 43 4.55 11.64 3.07
N ILE A 44 4.00 10.45 3.31
CA ILE A 44 3.95 9.81 4.62
C ILE A 44 5.01 8.72 4.61
N ARG A 45 5.94 8.77 5.56
CA ARG A 45 6.97 7.75 5.70
C ARG A 45 6.94 7.21 7.12
N PHE A 46 6.59 5.95 7.25
CA PHE A 46 6.69 5.25 8.51
C PHE A 46 8.14 4.82 8.76
N ASP A 47 8.45 4.55 10.03
CA ASP A 47 9.79 4.13 10.40
C ASP A 47 10.05 2.67 10.02
N GLU A 48 11.32 2.31 9.85
CA GLU A 48 11.76 0.94 9.51
C GLU A 48 11.69 0.00 10.72
N VAL A 49 11.56 0.58 11.92
CA VAL A 49 11.81 -0.08 13.19
C VAL A 49 10.47 -0.40 13.86
N ASP A 50 10.00 -1.63 13.71
CA ASP A 50 8.99 -2.26 14.57
C ASP A 50 9.54 -2.58 15.98
N HIS A 51 10.68 -2.02 16.37
CA HIS A 51 11.11 -2.01 17.76
C HIS A 51 10.51 -0.80 18.47
N CYS A 52 9.19 -0.83 18.70
CA CYS A 52 8.73 -0.48 20.05
C CYS A 52 9.27 -1.59 20.96
N SER A 53 10.54 -1.40 21.37
CA SER A 53 11.27 -2.15 22.39
C SER A 53 10.69 -3.52 22.74
N LEU A 54 11.32 -4.56 22.19
CA LEU A 54 11.58 -5.75 22.99
C LEU A 54 12.09 -5.28 24.35
N TYR A 55 11.26 -5.44 25.39
CA TYR A 55 11.59 -5.26 26.79
C TYR A 55 12.12 -3.87 27.18
N ASP A 56 11.20 -2.95 27.45
CA ASP A 56 11.34 -2.18 28.70
C ASP A 56 9.97 -2.12 29.36
N GLY A 57 9.91 -2.56 30.61
CA GLY A 57 8.67 -2.69 31.35
C GLY A 57 7.94 -1.35 31.48
N GLU A 58 6.61 -1.41 31.48
CA GLU A 58 5.72 -0.34 31.98
C GLU A 58 5.42 0.87 31.07
N SER A 59 5.59 0.80 29.75
CA SER A 59 4.94 1.79 28.87
C SER A 59 3.85 1.16 28.00
N GLU A 60 2.61 1.62 28.16
CA GLU A 60 1.49 1.35 27.25
C GLU A 60 1.75 1.99 25.87
N SER A 61 2.73 1.46 25.14
CA SER A 61 3.07 1.93 23.80
C SER A 61 2.00 1.46 22.82
N ILE A 62 1.50 2.40 22.02
CA ILE A 62 0.61 2.12 20.87
C ILE A 62 1.33 1.13 19.94
N ARG A 63 0.62 0.07 19.53
CA ARG A 63 1.16 -0.92 18.59
C ARG A 63 1.49 -0.26 17.24
N PRO A 64 2.57 -0.66 16.54
CA PRO A 64 2.94 -0.05 15.25
C PRO A 64 1.82 -0.05 14.22
N GLN A 65 1.01 -1.12 14.15
CA GLN A 65 -0.13 -1.21 13.23
C GLN A 65 -1.21 -0.17 13.56
N GLU A 66 -1.55 -0.01 14.84
CA GLU A 66 -2.49 1.02 15.30
C GLU A 66 -1.96 2.42 14.99
N LEU A 67 -0.67 2.67 15.26
CA LEU A 67 -0.05 3.96 14.95
C LEU A 67 -0.20 4.31 13.46
N ARG A 68 0.03 3.35 12.56
CA ARG A 68 -0.13 3.53 11.11
C ARG A 68 -1.59 3.76 10.74
N TYR A 69 -2.51 2.97 11.27
CA TYR A 69 -3.94 3.13 11.08
C TYR A 69 -4.43 4.53 11.48
N TYR A 70 -4.17 4.94 12.72
CA TYR A 70 -4.61 6.26 13.21
C TYR A 70 -3.91 7.41 12.48
N THR A 71 -2.65 7.25 12.08
CA THR A 71 -1.98 8.26 11.25
C THR A 71 -2.72 8.46 9.93
N LEU A 72 -3.05 7.37 9.23
CA LEU A 72 -3.72 7.45 7.92
C LEU A 72 -5.15 7.97 8.04
N ILE A 73 -5.92 7.54 9.05
CA ILE A 73 -7.30 8.02 9.21
C ILE A 73 -7.36 9.51 9.55
N ILE A 74 -6.46 10.01 10.40
CA ILE A 74 -6.36 11.44 10.73
C ILE A 74 -6.01 12.24 9.48
N VAL A 75 -5.02 11.77 8.72
CA VAL A 75 -4.63 12.39 7.45
C VAL A 75 -5.82 12.44 6.49
N PHE A 76 -6.53 11.34 6.27
CA PHE A 76 -7.66 11.32 5.32
C PHE A 76 -8.80 12.23 5.77
N LYS A 77 -9.13 12.25 7.06
CA LYS A 77 -10.10 13.21 7.62
C LYS A 77 -9.67 14.67 7.41
N CYS A 78 -8.39 14.97 7.60
CA CYS A 78 -7.86 16.32 7.34
C CYS A 78 -7.94 16.68 5.85
N LEU A 79 -7.59 15.75 4.96
CA LEU A 79 -7.67 15.95 3.51
C LEU A 79 -9.11 16.18 3.03
N LEU A 80 -10.09 15.51 3.64
CA LEU A 80 -11.50 15.70 3.31
C LEU A 80 -12.16 16.90 3.97
N GLY A 81 -11.47 17.52 4.93
CA GLY A 81 -12.08 18.57 5.75
C GLY A 81 -13.15 18.04 6.71
N THR A 82 -13.10 16.75 7.08
CA THR A 82 -14.06 16.13 8.02
C THR A 82 -13.49 15.99 9.43
N TRP A 83 -12.28 16.50 9.67
CA TRP A 83 -11.67 16.54 11.00
C TRP A 83 -12.46 17.46 11.97
N SER A 84 -12.71 16.99 13.19
CA SER A 84 -13.40 17.74 14.26
C SER A 84 -12.74 17.54 15.62
N GLY A 85 -12.95 18.48 16.56
CA GLY A 85 -12.47 18.35 17.94
C GLY A 85 -13.16 17.22 18.71
N GLU A 86 -14.39 16.83 18.34
CA GLU A 86 -15.03 15.62 18.87
C GLU A 86 -14.21 14.37 18.54
N TRP A 87 -13.72 14.27 17.30
CA TRP A 87 -12.89 13.14 16.88
C TRP A 87 -11.53 13.15 17.58
N GLN A 88 -10.93 14.34 17.76
CA GLN A 88 -9.71 14.50 18.57
C GLN A 88 -9.91 13.97 20.00
N LYS A 89 -11.04 14.32 20.65
CA LYS A 89 -11.36 13.84 22.01
C LYS A 89 -11.56 12.33 22.06
N GLN A 90 -12.23 11.74 21.07
CA GLN A 90 -12.40 10.28 20.97
C GLN A 90 -11.06 9.57 20.82
N LEU A 91 -10.20 10.08 19.92
CA LEU A 91 -8.87 9.55 19.67
C LEU A 91 -7.99 9.62 20.93
N GLU A 92 -8.03 10.73 21.66
CA GLU A 92 -7.26 10.90 22.90
C GLU A 92 -7.63 9.88 23.97
N VAL A 93 -8.92 9.53 24.07
CA VAL A 93 -9.42 8.50 24.98
C VAL A 93 -8.98 7.12 24.51
N GLU A 94 -9.18 6.81 23.23
CA GLU A 94 -8.89 5.49 22.65
C GLU A 94 -7.40 5.15 22.71
N LEU A 95 -6.54 6.13 22.42
CA LEU A 95 -5.09 5.96 22.43
C LEU A 95 -4.44 6.28 23.77
N LYS A 96 -5.23 6.59 24.81
CA LYS A 96 -4.75 7.00 26.14
C LYS A 96 -3.67 8.08 26.06
N ILE A 97 -3.84 9.01 25.12
CA ILE A 97 -2.87 10.08 24.86
C ILE A 97 -2.81 11.03 26.06
N ARG A 98 -3.95 11.26 26.72
CA ARG A 98 -4.09 12.20 27.83
C ARG A 98 -3.78 11.55 29.18
N GLU A 99 -2.83 12.10 29.93
CA GLU A 99 -2.56 11.71 31.31
C GLU A 99 -3.48 12.46 32.29
N GLN A 100 -3.80 11.85 33.44
CA GLN A 100 -4.54 12.53 34.51
C GLN A 100 -3.72 13.71 35.01
N GLY A 101 -4.09 14.94 34.62
CA GLY A 101 -3.45 16.17 35.09
C GLY A 101 -2.98 17.13 34.00
N ASP A 102 -3.00 16.74 32.73
CA ASP A 102 -2.69 17.67 31.64
C ASP A 102 -3.82 18.71 31.48
N GLU A 103 -3.53 19.94 31.92
CA GLU A 103 -4.29 21.13 31.55
C GLU A 103 -4.33 21.21 30.02
N ALA A 104 -5.52 21.50 29.49
CA ALA A 104 -5.81 21.48 28.07
C ALA A 104 -4.76 22.26 27.27
N ILE A 105 -3.87 21.55 26.59
CA ILE A 105 -2.98 22.14 25.58
C ILE A 105 -3.91 22.66 24.49
N VAL A 106 -4.17 23.97 24.57
CA VAL A 106 -4.80 24.87 23.61
C VAL A 106 -5.76 24.15 22.66
N GLU A 107 -7.07 24.28 22.89
CA GLU A 107 -8.09 23.95 21.88
C GLU A 107 -7.70 24.61 20.55
N PRO A 108 -7.09 23.89 19.57
CA PRO A 108 -6.69 24.53 18.35
C PRO A 108 -7.95 24.55 17.51
N ALA A 109 -8.68 25.65 17.55
CA ALA A 109 -9.68 26.02 16.55
C ALA A 109 -10.71 24.90 16.27
N ASP A 110 -11.60 24.64 17.22
CA ASP A 110 -12.88 23.95 16.96
C ASP A 110 -13.83 24.77 16.07
N THR A 111 -13.38 25.92 15.57
CA THR A 111 -14.21 26.94 14.91
C THR A 111 -13.83 27.26 13.46
N GLN A 112 -12.72 26.78 12.93
CA GLN A 112 -12.39 27.04 11.52
C GLN A 112 -12.91 25.90 10.62
N PRO A 113 -13.79 26.19 9.64
CA PRO A 113 -14.28 25.19 8.72
C PRO A 113 -13.11 24.59 7.95
N THR A 114 -12.98 23.28 8.07
CA THR A 114 -11.94 22.51 7.40
C THR A 114 -12.28 22.43 5.92
N ILE A 115 -11.48 23.08 5.06
CA ILE A 115 -11.71 23.05 3.61
C ILE A 115 -11.03 21.79 3.05
N PRO A 116 -11.71 21.02 2.18
CA PRO A 116 -11.10 19.85 1.55
C PRO A 116 -9.82 20.21 0.77
N ILE A 117 -8.74 19.49 1.04
CA ILE A 117 -7.44 19.64 0.40
C ILE A 117 -7.45 18.88 -0.92
N LYS A 118 -7.24 19.60 -2.03
CA LYS A 118 -7.16 19.01 -3.37
C LYS A 118 -5.75 18.44 -3.62
N LEU A 119 -5.50 17.27 -3.04
CA LEU A 119 -4.24 16.54 -3.17
C LEU A 119 -4.05 15.99 -4.59
N LYS A 120 -2.84 16.10 -5.13
CA LYS A 120 -2.44 15.57 -6.44
C LYS A 120 -1.60 14.30 -6.32
N THR A 121 -0.70 14.26 -5.35
CA THR A 121 0.26 13.16 -5.16
C THR A 121 0.19 12.66 -3.73
N LEU A 122 -0.01 11.34 -3.58
CA LEU A 122 0.10 10.63 -2.31
C LEU A 122 1.24 9.62 -2.41
N THR A 123 2.23 9.79 -1.54
CA THR A 123 3.28 8.80 -1.32
C THR A 123 3.16 8.23 0.07
N ILE A 124 3.09 6.91 0.18
CA ILE A 124 3.15 6.20 1.46
C ILE A 124 4.36 5.27 1.41
N SER A 125 5.32 5.52 2.27
CA SER A 125 6.56 4.75 2.37
C SER A 125 6.59 3.93 3.64
N ARG A 126 7.05 2.68 3.51
CA ARG A 126 7.12 1.67 4.56
C ARG A 126 5.75 1.41 5.19
N ILE A 127 4.72 1.27 4.36
CA ILE A 127 3.46 0.68 4.82
C ILE A 127 3.69 -0.83 5.02
N ASP A 128 3.09 -1.42 6.05
CA ASP A 128 3.12 -2.89 6.15
C ASP A 128 2.28 -3.47 5.01
N ALA A 129 2.70 -4.62 4.51
CA ALA A 129 1.87 -5.41 3.59
C ALA A 129 0.75 -6.10 4.40
N TYR A 130 -0.08 -5.32 5.07
CA TYR A 130 -1.22 -5.75 5.87
C TYR A 130 -2.44 -4.94 5.45
N ASP A 131 -3.53 -5.63 5.10
CA ASP A 131 -4.80 -4.98 4.76
C ASP A 131 -5.57 -4.64 6.03
N ASP A 132 -5.39 -3.41 6.53
CA ASP A 132 -6.24 -2.90 7.61
C ASP A 132 -7.64 -2.58 7.05
N THR A 133 -8.54 -3.55 7.17
CA THR A 133 -9.91 -3.46 6.68
C THR A 133 -10.71 -2.31 7.30
N ARG A 134 -10.32 -1.84 8.50
CA ARG A 134 -10.94 -0.65 9.11
C ARG A 134 -10.62 0.60 8.30
N LEU A 135 -9.41 0.67 7.75
CA LEU A 135 -8.99 1.76 6.88
C LEU A 135 -9.61 1.62 5.49
N THR A 136 -9.42 0.46 4.84
CA THR A 136 -9.82 0.27 3.44
C THR A 136 -11.33 0.21 3.25
N SER A 137 -12.10 -0.09 4.30
CA SER A 137 -13.57 0.04 4.29
C SER A 137 -14.07 1.42 4.72
N SER A 138 -13.18 2.32 5.16
CA SER A 138 -13.61 3.63 5.65
C SER A 138 -14.04 4.55 4.52
N ARG A 139 -15.13 5.30 4.74
CA ARG A 139 -15.61 6.32 3.80
C ARG A 139 -14.53 7.36 3.49
N ASP A 140 -13.75 7.73 4.50
CA ASP A 140 -12.72 8.78 4.36
C ASP A 140 -11.60 8.33 3.42
N PHE A 141 -11.15 7.08 3.55
CA PHE A 141 -10.18 6.47 2.62
C PHE A 141 -10.70 6.50 1.18
N HIS A 142 -11.91 5.98 0.94
CA HIS A 142 -12.50 5.93 -0.39
C HIS A 142 -12.61 7.32 -1.04
N GLN A 143 -13.09 8.33 -0.31
CA GLN A 143 -13.23 9.67 -0.88
C GLN A 143 -11.90 10.33 -1.24
N VAL A 144 -10.83 10.05 -0.49
CA VAL A 144 -9.48 10.56 -0.81
C VAL A 144 -8.89 9.83 -2.01
N ILE A 145 -8.91 8.49 -1.99
CA ILE A 145 -8.30 7.64 -3.03
C ILE A 145 -9.05 7.81 -4.37
N GLU A 146 -10.38 7.87 -4.34
CA GLU A 146 -11.21 8.06 -5.53
C GLU A 146 -11.28 9.52 -6.00
N SER A 147 -10.53 10.44 -5.36
CA SER A 147 -10.55 11.85 -5.71
C SER A 147 -10.06 12.09 -7.14
N PRO A 148 -10.79 12.86 -7.97
CA PRO A 148 -10.36 13.15 -9.35
C PRO A 148 -9.11 14.04 -9.42
N ASN A 149 -8.67 14.59 -8.28
CA ASN A 149 -7.44 15.37 -8.19
C ASN A 149 -6.21 14.48 -7.98
N LEU A 150 -6.37 13.29 -7.40
CA LEU A 150 -5.28 12.37 -7.13
C LEU A 150 -4.82 11.74 -8.45
N ARG A 151 -3.61 12.11 -8.90
CA ARG A 151 -3.03 11.68 -10.17
C ARG A 151 -1.80 10.80 -9.98
N GLU A 152 -1.22 10.79 -8.80
CA GLU A 152 0.02 10.08 -8.53
C GLU A 152 -0.10 9.32 -7.22
N LEU A 153 0.04 8.00 -7.29
CA LEU A 153 0.08 7.12 -6.12
C LEU A 153 1.41 6.39 -6.10
N LYS A 154 2.11 6.50 -4.98
CA LYS A 154 3.39 5.83 -4.75
C LYS A 154 3.34 5.08 -3.44
N MET A 155 3.51 3.76 -3.48
CA MET A 155 3.51 2.90 -2.30
C MET A 155 4.83 2.15 -2.24
N PHE A 156 5.46 2.22 -1.08
CA PHE A 156 6.64 1.42 -0.75
C PHE A 156 6.28 0.56 0.45
N THR A 157 6.17 -0.76 0.27
CA THR A 157 5.89 -1.68 1.38
C THR A 157 7.18 -2.12 2.06
N ASN A 158 7.12 -2.36 3.37
CA ASN A 158 8.27 -2.85 4.14
C ASN A 158 8.35 -4.39 4.16
N GLU A 159 9.51 -4.91 4.55
CA GLU A 159 9.69 -6.31 4.92
C GLU A 159 8.93 -6.53 6.24
N ASN A 160 7.95 -7.43 6.26
CA ASN A 160 7.47 -7.98 7.53
C ASN A 160 8.60 -8.83 8.11
N LEU A 161 9.54 -8.20 8.84
CA LEU A 161 10.62 -8.89 9.56
C LEU A 161 10.08 -9.73 10.72
N MET A 162 8.83 -9.50 11.11
CA MET A 162 8.10 -10.42 11.96
C MET A 162 7.66 -11.61 11.12
N LYS A 163 8.50 -12.66 11.09
CA LYS A 163 8.05 -14.05 10.88
C LYS A 163 7.11 -14.48 12.03
N SER A 164 6.03 -13.75 12.25
CA SER A 164 5.02 -14.05 13.26
C SER A 164 3.72 -14.34 12.55
N ASP A 165 3.19 -15.55 12.72
CA ASP A 165 1.81 -16.06 12.64
C ASP A 165 0.78 -15.53 11.60
N ASP A 166 1.07 -14.48 10.83
CA ASP A 166 0.15 -13.81 9.91
C ASP A 166 0.79 -13.60 8.53
N GLU A 167 1.42 -14.64 7.97
CA GLU A 167 1.74 -14.68 6.54
C GLU A 167 0.48 -14.36 5.71
N THR A 168 -0.69 -14.79 6.18
CA THR A 168 -2.02 -14.49 5.63
C THR A 168 -2.24 -13.01 5.35
N GLY A 169 -1.80 -12.10 6.24
CA GLY A 169 -1.93 -10.65 6.07
C GLY A 169 -1.26 -10.13 4.81
N ARG A 170 -0.04 -10.62 4.49
CA ARG A 170 0.70 -10.26 3.26
C ARG A 170 -0.05 -10.70 2.01
N TYR A 171 -0.48 -11.96 1.95
CA TYR A 171 -1.23 -12.47 0.81
C TYR A 171 -2.54 -11.70 0.61
N THR A 172 -3.27 -11.46 1.69
CA THR A 172 -4.51 -10.69 1.67
C THR A 172 -4.28 -9.26 1.16
N PHE A 173 -3.22 -8.59 1.63
CA PHE A 173 -2.89 -7.25 1.16
C PHE A 173 -2.69 -7.18 -0.34
N PHE A 174 -1.87 -8.05 -0.93
CA PHE A 174 -1.62 -8.03 -2.38
C PHE A 174 -2.83 -8.50 -3.21
N GLU A 175 -3.62 -9.46 -2.72
CA GLU A 175 -4.87 -9.85 -3.37
C GLU A 175 -5.91 -8.72 -3.37
N CYS A 176 -6.00 -7.95 -2.29
CA CYS A 176 -6.98 -6.88 -2.13
C CYS A 176 -6.50 -5.54 -2.70
N LEU A 177 -5.20 -5.34 -2.91
CA LEU A 177 -4.61 -4.07 -3.39
C LEU A 177 -5.27 -3.53 -4.68
N PRO A 178 -5.60 -4.36 -5.71
CA PRO A 178 -6.31 -3.87 -6.90
C PRO A 178 -7.72 -3.33 -6.58
N MET A 179 -8.37 -3.88 -5.56
CA MET A 179 -9.76 -3.58 -5.18
C MET A 179 -9.88 -2.42 -4.20
N THR A 180 -8.83 -2.17 -3.42
CA THR A 180 -8.82 -1.13 -2.38
C THR A 180 -8.09 0.12 -2.89
N TRP A 181 -6.76 0.08 -2.87
CA TRP A 181 -5.89 1.22 -3.19
C TRP A 181 -5.83 1.58 -4.68
N LEU A 182 -6.06 0.62 -5.57
CA LEU A 182 -6.01 0.84 -7.03
C LEU A 182 -7.37 0.73 -7.71
N ASN A 183 -8.48 0.73 -6.97
CA ASN A 183 -9.84 0.52 -7.46
C ASN A 183 -10.18 1.28 -8.77
N PRO A 184 -11.27 0.92 -9.47
CA PRO A 184 -11.53 1.43 -10.82
C PRO A 184 -11.51 2.96 -10.94
N ARG A 185 -11.95 3.68 -9.90
CA ARG A 185 -12.03 5.15 -9.94
C ARG A 185 -10.68 5.83 -9.86
N ILE A 186 -9.78 5.34 -9.01
CA ILE A 186 -8.41 5.88 -8.99
C ILE A 186 -7.63 5.41 -10.22
N ALA A 187 -7.79 4.15 -10.64
CA ALA A 187 -7.12 3.60 -11.82
C ALA A 187 -7.39 4.43 -13.11
N GLN A 188 -8.62 4.90 -13.27
CA GLN A 188 -9.00 5.80 -14.38
C GLN A 188 -8.33 7.17 -14.30
N ASN A 189 -7.93 7.64 -13.12
CA ASN A 189 -7.39 8.97 -12.91
C ASN A 189 -5.85 9.05 -12.87
N LEU A 190 -5.20 7.94 -12.50
CA LEU A 190 -3.75 7.91 -12.32
C LEU A 190 -2.99 8.24 -13.60
N ARG A 191 -1.96 9.08 -13.43
CA ARG A 191 -0.92 9.39 -14.40
C ARG A 191 0.40 8.73 -14.02
N THR A 192 0.64 8.54 -12.73
CA THR A 192 1.84 7.89 -12.21
C THR A 192 1.46 6.85 -11.16
N LEU A 193 1.93 5.62 -11.33
CA LEU A 193 1.85 4.56 -10.34
C LEU A 193 3.26 4.06 -10.02
N SER A 194 3.61 4.06 -8.74
CA SER A 194 4.86 3.47 -8.26
C SER A 194 4.55 2.47 -7.16
N LEU A 195 4.86 1.20 -7.39
CA LEU A 195 4.72 0.14 -6.41
C LEU A 195 6.09 -0.50 -6.20
N TYR A 196 6.60 -0.39 -4.98
CA TYR A 196 7.85 -0.99 -4.59
C TYR A 196 7.61 -1.79 -3.32
N THR A 197 8.21 -2.97 -3.26
CA THR A 197 8.15 -3.86 -2.11
C THR A 197 9.58 -4.25 -1.77
N SER A 198 9.85 -4.59 -0.52
CA SER A 198 11.16 -5.09 -0.11
C SER A 198 11.46 -6.49 -0.65
N ASP A 199 10.44 -7.35 -0.74
CA ASP A 199 10.52 -8.72 -1.27
C ASP A 199 9.84 -8.84 -2.64
N TYR A 200 10.12 -9.94 -3.34
CA TYR A 200 9.42 -10.30 -4.58
C TYR A 200 7.90 -10.47 -4.39
N TRP A 201 7.13 -10.08 -5.41
CA TRP A 201 5.66 -10.13 -5.46
C TRP A 201 5.16 -10.24 -6.89
N GLY A 202 3.86 -10.40 -7.10
CA GLY A 202 3.24 -10.54 -8.41
C GLY A 202 2.93 -12.00 -8.74
N TRP A 203 3.92 -12.88 -8.57
CA TRP A 203 3.71 -14.33 -8.58
C TRP A 203 3.36 -14.87 -7.19
N ASP A 204 4.17 -14.50 -6.18
CA ASP A 204 4.00 -14.94 -4.81
C ASP A 204 4.49 -13.84 -3.83
N PRO A 205 3.59 -13.13 -3.12
CA PRO A 205 2.13 -13.21 -3.21
C PRO A 205 1.60 -12.74 -4.57
N LYS A 206 0.47 -13.30 -4.99
CA LYS A 206 -0.18 -12.97 -6.27
C LYS A 206 -0.67 -11.52 -6.30
N MET A 207 -0.44 -10.83 -7.41
CA MET A 207 -1.09 -9.57 -7.75
C MET A 207 -1.46 -9.53 -9.23
N ASP A 208 -2.73 -9.23 -9.52
CA ASP A 208 -3.24 -9.09 -10.88
C ASP A 208 -3.75 -7.65 -11.14
N PHE A 209 -3.04 -6.88 -11.96
CA PHE A 209 -3.42 -5.50 -12.30
C PHE A 209 -4.72 -5.39 -13.09
N ARG A 210 -5.15 -6.46 -13.78
CA ARG A 210 -6.40 -6.47 -14.56
C ARG A 210 -7.63 -6.29 -13.67
N GLN A 211 -7.49 -6.66 -12.40
CA GLN A 211 -8.50 -6.54 -11.37
C GLN A 211 -8.75 -5.09 -10.91
N ALA A 212 -7.80 -4.17 -11.12
CA ALA A 212 -7.92 -2.78 -10.70
C ALA A 212 -9.06 -2.05 -11.43
N ASN A 213 -9.32 -2.40 -12.69
CA ASN A 213 -10.41 -1.86 -13.48
C ASN A 213 -10.86 -2.90 -14.52
N PRO A 214 -11.65 -3.92 -14.08
CA PRO A 214 -12.05 -5.03 -14.92
C PRO A 214 -12.88 -4.56 -16.11
N GLY A 215 -12.62 -5.13 -17.29
CA GLY A 215 -13.31 -4.77 -18.53
C GLY A 215 -12.63 -3.63 -19.32
N SER A 216 -11.65 -2.94 -18.72
CA SER A 216 -10.77 -2.01 -19.44
C SER A 216 -9.58 -2.76 -20.04
N ALA A 217 -9.20 -2.42 -21.28
CA ALA A 217 -8.07 -3.04 -21.98
C ALA A 217 -6.71 -2.84 -21.27
N SER A 218 -6.52 -1.68 -20.63
CA SER A 218 -5.26 -1.31 -19.97
C SER A 218 -5.33 -1.29 -18.44
N SER A 219 -6.54 -1.36 -17.88
CA SER A 219 -6.88 -1.11 -16.47
C SER A 219 -6.54 0.31 -15.96
N PHE A 220 -5.47 0.94 -16.47
CA PHE A 220 -5.04 2.29 -16.17
C PHE A 220 -4.98 3.14 -17.44
N PRO A 221 -6.13 3.57 -18.00
CA PRO A 221 -6.21 4.18 -19.33
C PRO A 221 -5.44 5.50 -19.46
N ASN A 222 -5.22 6.21 -18.34
CA ASN A 222 -4.57 7.51 -18.33
C ASN A 222 -3.10 7.45 -17.89
N LEU A 223 -2.57 6.26 -17.59
CA LEU A 223 -1.23 6.09 -17.02
C LEU A 223 -0.16 6.54 -18.01
N LYS A 224 0.78 7.35 -17.53
CA LYS A 224 1.94 7.84 -18.29
C LYS A 224 3.24 7.27 -17.73
N VAL A 225 3.29 6.99 -16.42
CA VAL A 225 4.49 6.49 -15.73
C VAL A 225 4.13 5.29 -14.86
N LEU A 226 4.86 4.19 -15.03
CA LEU A 226 4.79 3.01 -14.17
C LEU A 226 6.18 2.71 -13.63
N ALA A 227 6.28 2.58 -12.31
CA ALA A 227 7.47 2.10 -11.64
C ALA A 227 7.12 0.88 -10.79
N LEU A 228 7.79 -0.24 -11.06
CA LEU A 228 7.67 -1.48 -10.29
C LEU A 228 9.04 -1.84 -9.72
N GLY A 229 9.09 -2.14 -8.43
CA GLY A 229 10.24 -2.74 -7.77
C GLY A 229 9.92 -4.15 -7.31
N ASN A 230 10.83 -5.10 -7.54
CA ASN A 230 10.69 -6.50 -7.12
C ASN A 230 9.44 -7.22 -7.69
N TYR A 231 8.86 -6.74 -8.78
CA TYR A 231 7.71 -7.41 -9.41
C TYR A 231 8.18 -8.58 -10.28
N VAL A 232 7.62 -9.76 -10.05
CA VAL A 232 7.94 -10.99 -10.78
C VAL A 232 7.04 -11.13 -12.01
N PHE A 233 7.67 -11.15 -13.18
CA PHE A 233 7.00 -11.48 -14.44
C PHE A 233 7.01 -13.00 -14.65
N SER A 234 5.87 -13.63 -14.43
CA SER A 234 5.66 -15.08 -14.56
C SER A 234 4.67 -15.46 -15.66
N HIS A 235 3.82 -14.54 -16.14
CA HIS A 235 2.76 -14.88 -17.09
C HIS A 235 2.75 -13.93 -18.29
N GLN A 236 2.43 -14.47 -19.47
CA GLN A 236 2.33 -13.69 -20.71
C GLN A 236 1.35 -12.51 -20.59
N TRP A 237 0.24 -12.69 -19.87
CA TRP A 237 -0.74 -11.62 -19.68
C TRP A 237 -0.13 -10.36 -19.05
N GLN A 238 0.93 -10.48 -18.23
CA GLN A 238 1.58 -9.32 -17.61
C GLN A 238 2.33 -8.48 -18.66
N VAL A 239 2.93 -9.15 -19.65
CA VAL A 239 3.58 -8.50 -20.80
C VAL A 239 2.54 -7.85 -21.70
N ASP A 240 1.46 -8.58 -21.99
CA ASP A 240 0.36 -8.07 -22.82
C ASP A 240 -0.33 -6.85 -22.15
N TRP A 241 -0.50 -6.89 -20.83
CA TRP A 241 -1.02 -5.79 -20.03
C TRP A 241 -0.09 -4.57 -20.07
N LEU A 242 1.23 -4.76 -19.90
CA LEU A 242 2.19 -3.65 -20.05
C LEU A 242 2.11 -3.03 -21.44
N ALA A 243 1.96 -3.85 -22.49
CA ALA A 243 1.84 -3.40 -23.87
C ALA A 243 0.53 -2.64 -24.14
N SER A 244 -0.54 -2.91 -23.38
CA SER A 244 -1.81 -2.19 -23.49
C SER A 244 -1.84 -0.86 -22.73
N LEU A 245 -0.88 -0.60 -21.83
CA LEU A 245 -0.86 0.64 -21.04
C LEU A 245 -0.88 1.89 -21.94
N GLY A 246 -1.82 2.78 -21.66
CA GLY A 246 -1.98 4.04 -22.37
C GLY A 246 -2.48 3.90 -23.82
N SER A 247 -2.92 2.72 -24.27
CA SER A 247 -3.59 2.54 -25.58
C SER A 247 -4.79 3.47 -25.77
N ASP A 248 -5.47 3.76 -24.66
CA ASP A 248 -6.71 4.54 -24.62
C ASP A 248 -6.43 6.03 -24.31
N ASN A 249 -5.16 6.41 -24.18
CA ASN A 249 -4.73 7.76 -23.83
C ASN A 249 -4.60 8.59 -25.11
N GLY A 250 -5.63 9.36 -25.46
CA GLY A 250 -5.64 10.27 -26.62
C GLY A 250 -4.58 11.40 -26.61
N ASP A 251 -3.67 11.38 -25.63
CA ASP A 251 -2.68 12.41 -25.29
C ASP A 251 -1.23 11.86 -25.33
N GLY A 252 -1.02 10.79 -26.10
CA GLY A 252 0.32 10.29 -26.48
C GLY A 252 0.87 9.11 -25.67
N GLY A 253 0.03 8.17 -25.24
CA GLY A 253 0.46 6.87 -24.74
C GLY A 253 1.21 6.84 -23.40
N PHE A 254 1.57 5.64 -22.98
CA PHE A 254 2.46 5.35 -21.85
C PHE A 254 3.89 5.79 -22.18
N ARG A 255 4.57 6.48 -21.23
CA ARG A 255 5.78 7.26 -21.52
C ARG A 255 7.03 6.76 -20.80
N GLU A 256 6.89 6.29 -19.57
CA GLU A 256 8.03 5.90 -18.74
C GLU A 256 7.74 4.59 -18.01
N LEU A 257 8.66 3.64 -18.17
CA LEU A 257 8.67 2.36 -17.47
C LEU A 257 9.96 2.24 -16.65
N TYR A 258 9.82 2.03 -15.35
CA TYR A 258 10.91 1.74 -14.44
C TYR A 258 10.70 0.34 -13.85
N LEU A 259 11.63 -0.57 -14.12
CA LEU A 259 11.66 -1.91 -13.55
C LEU A 259 12.94 -2.02 -12.73
N ASP A 260 12.80 -2.09 -11.41
CA ASP A 260 13.91 -2.20 -10.48
C ASP A 260 13.89 -3.59 -9.83
N ASP A 261 14.94 -4.39 -10.08
CA ASP A 261 15.04 -5.78 -9.60
C ASP A 261 13.78 -6.63 -9.88
N CYS A 262 13.20 -6.49 -11.09
CA CYS A 262 12.03 -7.26 -11.50
C CYS A 262 12.47 -8.54 -12.25
N PRO A 263 12.43 -9.73 -11.63
CA PRO A 263 12.86 -10.96 -12.29
C PRO A 263 11.80 -11.44 -13.28
N ILE A 264 12.28 -12.14 -14.30
CA ILE A 264 11.46 -12.88 -15.25
C ILE A 264 11.53 -14.36 -14.87
N MET A 265 10.41 -14.92 -14.45
CA MET A 265 10.28 -16.30 -14.04
C MET A 265 9.96 -17.16 -15.26
N TRP A 266 10.93 -17.98 -15.67
CA TRP A 266 10.76 -18.97 -16.73
C TRP A 266 10.15 -20.29 -16.22
N PHE A 267 10.34 -20.56 -14.93
CA PHE A 267 10.03 -21.86 -14.34
C PHE A 267 9.83 -21.74 -12.84
N ALA A 268 8.81 -22.40 -12.31
CA ALA A 268 8.68 -22.62 -10.86
C ALA A 268 8.67 -24.10 -10.54
N ARG A 269 9.35 -24.42 -9.44
CA ARG A 269 9.31 -25.72 -8.80
C ARG A 269 8.48 -25.56 -7.54
N SER A 270 7.29 -26.15 -7.51
CA SER A 270 6.41 -26.12 -6.34
C SER A 270 6.30 -27.51 -5.72
N TRP A 271 6.15 -27.53 -4.39
CA TRP A 271 5.87 -28.74 -3.62
C TRP A 271 4.38 -29.05 -3.55
N LYS A 272 3.55 -28.02 -3.69
CA LYS A 272 2.10 -28.12 -3.72
C LYS A 272 1.59 -27.78 -5.14
N PRO A 273 0.42 -28.31 -5.54
CA PRO A 273 -0.17 -27.98 -6.84
C PRO A 273 -0.37 -26.47 -6.98
N LEU A 274 -0.11 -25.95 -8.17
CA LEU A 274 -0.41 -24.55 -8.46
C LEU A 274 -1.93 -24.30 -8.44
N ASP A 275 -2.30 -23.05 -8.26
CA ASP A 275 -3.66 -22.57 -8.41
C ASP A 275 -4.12 -22.84 -9.85
N THR A 276 -5.32 -23.39 -10.00
CA THR A 276 -5.98 -23.65 -11.30
C THR A 276 -7.38 -23.05 -11.32
N THR A 277 -7.69 -22.22 -10.32
CA THR A 277 -8.98 -21.57 -10.19
C THR A 277 -9.10 -20.37 -11.13
N VAL A 278 -10.27 -19.75 -11.14
CA VAL A 278 -10.55 -18.55 -11.93
C VAL A 278 -11.08 -17.49 -10.98
N THR A 279 -10.47 -16.31 -11.00
CA THR A 279 -11.01 -15.13 -10.34
C THR A 279 -12.05 -14.48 -11.24
N VAL A 280 -13.23 -14.20 -10.67
CA VAL A 280 -14.33 -13.54 -11.37
C VAL A 280 -14.50 -12.13 -10.81
N CYS A 281 -14.41 -11.13 -11.67
CA CYS A 281 -14.62 -9.73 -11.31
C CYS A 281 -15.82 -9.16 -12.05
N LEU A 282 -16.50 -8.19 -11.43
CA LEU A 282 -17.55 -7.42 -12.08
C LEU A 282 -16.97 -6.13 -12.66
N THR A 283 -17.37 -5.79 -13.88
CA THR A 283 -17.09 -4.48 -14.49
C THR A 283 -18.02 -3.40 -13.91
N SER A 284 -17.78 -2.14 -14.26
CA SER A 284 -18.70 -1.04 -13.94
C SER A 284 -20.10 -1.23 -14.53
N ASP A 285 -20.20 -1.98 -15.63
CA ASP A 285 -21.43 -2.19 -16.38
C ASP A 285 -22.19 -3.44 -15.89
N GLY A 286 -21.66 -4.13 -14.88
CA GLY A 286 -22.24 -5.35 -14.31
C GLY A 286 -21.84 -6.64 -15.02
N ASP A 287 -21.07 -6.55 -16.11
CA ASP A 287 -20.56 -7.71 -16.83
C ASP A 287 -19.49 -8.46 -16.00
N GLN A 288 -19.37 -9.77 -16.25
CA GLN A 288 -18.38 -10.61 -15.60
C GLN A 288 -17.13 -10.78 -16.46
N VAL A 289 -15.96 -10.49 -15.87
CA VAL A 289 -14.64 -10.79 -16.46
C VAL A 289 -13.99 -11.91 -15.65
N ARG A 290 -13.35 -12.84 -16.36
CA ARG A 290 -12.74 -14.04 -15.77
C ARG A 290 -11.23 -14.01 -15.98
N PHE A 291 -10.47 -14.18 -14.91
CA PHE A 291 -9.02 -14.24 -14.92
C PHE A 291 -8.56 -15.61 -14.46
N SER A 292 -7.78 -16.30 -15.29
CA SER A 292 -7.16 -17.57 -14.89
C SER A 292 -6.12 -17.31 -13.80
N ASN A 293 -6.15 -18.14 -12.74
CA ASN A 293 -5.10 -18.20 -11.73
C ASN A 293 -4.10 -19.33 -12.00
N ASP A 294 -4.23 -20.02 -13.14
CA ASP A 294 -3.30 -21.07 -13.55
C ASP A 294 -1.86 -20.60 -13.48
N GLY A 295 -1.02 -21.32 -12.73
CA GLY A 295 0.40 -21.02 -12.58
C GLY A 295 0.78 -20.22 -11.32
N TYR A 296 -0.17 -19.72 -10.53
CA TYR A 296 0.13 -19.05 -9.25
C TYR A 296 0.21 -20.02 -8.07
N SER A 297 0.87 -19.60 -6.99
CA SER A 297 0.80 -20.30 -5.70
C SER A 297 -0.58 -20.10 -5.07
N ARG A 298 -1.15 -21.14 -4.44
CA ARG A 298 -2.39 -21.02 -3.67
C ARG A 298 -2.12 -20.41 -2.31
N LYS A 299 -2.94 -19.45 -1.90
CA LYS A 299 -2.80 -18.77 -0.61
C LYS A 299 -2.91 -19.74 0.57
N GLU A 300 -3.86 -20.69 0.51
CA GLU A 300 -4.09 -21.68 1.56
C GLU A 300 -2.90 -22.62 1.74
N ASP A 301 -2.18 -22.89 0.65
CA ASP A 301 -1.05 -23.78 0.60
C ASP A 301 0.23 -23.16 1.17
N VAL A 302 0.36 -21.84 1.12
CA VAL A 302 1.46 -21.13 1.77
C VAL A 302 1.21 -21.00 3.28
N ILE A 303 -0.02 -20.66 3.68
CA ILE A 303 -0.39 -20.41 5.09
C ILE A 303 -0.35 -21.69 5.94
N SER A 304 -0.62 -22.86 5.36
CA SER A 304 -0.69 -24.15 6.05
C SER A 304 0.68 -24.82 6.26
N GLY A 305 1.73 -24.05 6.53
CA GLY A 305 3.11 -24.56 6.71
C GLY A 305 3.25 -25.56 7.86
N GLY A 306 3.01 -26.84 7.61
CA GLY A 306 3.25 -27.94 8.56
C GLY A 306 2.52 -29.21 8.14
N ASP A 307 3.28 -30.28 7.94
CA ASP A 307 2.82 -31.67 7.80
C ASP A 307 2.14 -32.07 6.48
N ASP A 308 2.95 -32.32 5.45
CA ASP A 308 2.87 -33.56 4.65
C ASP A 308 4.02 -33.61 3.62
N LEU A 309 5.19 -34.06 4.08
CA LEU A 309 6.35 -34.34 3.21
C LEU A 309 6.20 -35.73 2.57
N GLN A 310 5.29 -35.90 1.62
CA GLN A 310 5.34 -37.02 0.66
C GLN A 310 4.66 -36.71 -0.68
N LEU A 311 5.08 -35.70 -1.44
CA LEU A 311 4.68 -35.60 -2.85
C LEU A 311 5.82 -35.09 -3.74
N GLY A 312 5.94 -35.70 -4.92
CA GLY A 312 6.92 -35.35 -5.94
C GLY A 312 6.72 -33.93 -6.47
N TYR A 313 7.79 -33.35 -7.00
CA TYR A 313 7.78 -31.98 -7.51
C TYR A 313 6.93 -31.86 -8.78
N THR A 314 6.16 -30.79 -8.87
CA THR A 314 5.58 -30.33 -10.13
C THR A 314 6.46 -29.25 -10.74
N GLU A 315 6.82 -29.50 -11.99
CA GLU A 315 7.63 -28.62 -12.83
C GLU A 315 6.68 -27.89 -13.79
N THR A 316 6.46 -26.59 -13.58
CA THR A 316 5.57 -25.80 -14.45
C THR A 316 6.38 -24.78 -15.24
N PRO A 317 6.51 -24.95 -16.56
CA PRO A 317 7.11 -23.93 -17.40
C PRO A 317 6.15 -22.76 -17.55
N PHE A 318 6.67 -21.55 -17.38
CA PHE A 318 5.92 -20.34 -17.67
C PHE A 318 6.19 -19.93 -19.11
N GLY A 319 5.13 -19.96 -19.92
CA GLY A 319 5.19 -19.63 -21.34
C GLY A 319 5.30 -18.13 -21.59
N LEU A 320 6.44 -17.53 -21.25
CA LEU A 320 6.88 -16.30 -21.89
C LEU A 320 7.46 -16.70 -23.24
N ARG A 321 6.63 -16.74 -24.29
CA ARG A 321 7.06 -17.10 -25.64
C ARG A 321 7.42 -15.88 -26.45
#